data_AF-A0A3R8SGI9-F1
#
_entry.id   AF-A0A3R8SGI9-F1
#
_cell.length_a   1.000
_cell.length_b   1.000
_cell.length_c   1.000
_cell.angle_alpha   90.00
_cell.angle_beta   90.00
_cell.angle_gamma   90.00
#
_symmetry.space_group_name_H-M   'P 1'
#
loop_
_entity.id
_entity.type
_entity.pdbx_description
1 polymer ?
#
loop_
_entity_poly.entity_id
_entity_poly.type
_entity_poly.pdbx_seq_one_letter_code
_entity_poly.pdbx_strand_id
1 'polypeptide(L)'
;MHVAPSTHHKKLAFRMNSSKWIETFKSNQTFSLNEMVSYEPPFHIESQELLMSLYDKWFSWLLDLESELSQVDQCDGTVRQQIKIATEQLKNTLLSEWQVKTSAQHLLWQRVYLNALDAFVSQISAISQPDPETVFSYCAEQLLGFMQHTLLIMHEIDTIVNQPNKRHFVSLDDYGCAVYRQQGKDLVSARLQAYRHNIEIDQLGEWEVKHYNNIDVPNDMHCQLQSILDQQP
;
A
#
# COMPACT_ATOMS: atom_id res chain seq x y z
N MET A 1 -4.56 28.46 34.21
CA MET A 1 -5.67 27.48 34.19
C MET A 1 -5.91 27.09 32.73
N HIS A 2 -5.49 25.89 32.33
CA HIS A 2 -5.88 25.36 31.01
C HIS A 2 -7.28 24.75 31.16
N VAL A 3 -8.27 25.40 30.54
CA VAL A 3 -9.62 24.84 30.40
C VAL A 3 -9.53 23.70 29.40
N ALA A 4 -9.86 22.49 29.82
CA ALA A 4 -9.93 21.35 28.91
C ALA A 4 -11.00 21.62 27.84
N PRO A 5 -10.72 21.40 26.54
CA PRO A 5 -11.67 21.65 25.48
C PRO A 5 -12.92 20.77 25.65
N SER A 6 -14.09 21.35 25.40
CA SER A 6 -15.37 20.63 25.50
C SER A 6 -15.43 19.49 24.49
N THR A 7 -16.17 18.42 24.81
CA THR A 7 -16.36 17.24 23.93
C THR A 7 -16.79 17.63 22.51
N HIS A 8 -17.60 18.68 22.38
CA HIS A 8 -18.01 19.23 21.08
C HIS A 8 -16.82 19.77 20.27
N HIS A 9 -15.86 20.46 20.89
CA HIS A 9 -14.68 20.98 20.19
C HIS A 9 -13.78 19.85 19.70
N LYS A 10 -13.62 18.78 20.50
CA LYS A 10 -12.84 17.60 20.12
C LYS A 10 -13.45 16.87 18.91
N LYS A 11 -14.77 16.68 18.90
CA LYS A 11 -15.47 16.05 17.77
C LYS A 11 -15.42 16.89 16.49
N LEU A 12 -15.45 18.22 16.61
CA LEU A 12 -15.26 19.12 15.48
C LEU A 12 -13.83 19.05 14.93
N ALA A 13 -12.82 19.07 15.80
CA ALA A 13 -11.42 18.96 15.42
C ALA A 13 -11.14 17.64 14.69
N PHE A 14 -11.63 16.52 15.23
CA PHE A 14 -11.57 15.21 14.58
C PHE A 14 -12.14 15.27 13.16
N ARG A 15 -13.38 15.76 12.99
CA ARG A 15 -14.04 15.85 11.67
C ARG A 15 -13.29 16.72 10.67
N MET A 16 -12.72 17.83 11.14
CA MET A 16 -11.92 18.70 10.26
C MET A 16 -10.63 18.01 9.82
N ASN A 17 -9.96 17.28 10.71
CA ASN A 17 -8.73 16.59 10.37
C ASN A 17 -9.01 15.35 9.49
N SER A 18 -10.02 14.55 9.82
CA SER A 18 -10.43 13.42 9.00
C SER A 18 -10.83 13.82 7.59
N SER A 19 -11.57 14.93 7.44
CA SER A 19 -11.93 15.49 6.13
C SER A 19 -10.71 15.84 5.28
N LYS A 20 -9.67 16.44 5.86
CA LYS A 20 -8.42 16.76 5.12
C LYS A 20 -7.72 15.50 4.61
N TRP A 21 -7.67 14.46 5.42
CA TRP A 21 -7.10 13.17 5.02
C TRP A 21 -7.92 12.50 3.93
N ILE A 22 -9.26 12.54 4.02
CA ILE A 22 -10.18 12.04 3.01
C ILE A 22 -10.00 12.80 1.68
N GLU A 23 -9.89 14.13 1.72
CA GLU A 23 -9.61 14.96 0.55
C GLU A 23 -8.24 14.63 -0.05
N THR A 24 -7.21 14.46 0.79
CA THR A 24 -5.87 14.08 0.37
C THR A 24 -5.87 12.71 -0.32
N PHE A 25 -6.56 11.73 0.26
CA PHE A 25 -6.72 10.41 -0.33
C PHE A 25 -7.40 10.50 -1.71
N LYS A 26 -8.53 11.19 -1.81
CA LYS A 26 -9.24 11.38 -3.10
C LYS A 26 -8.43 12.12 -4.14
N SER A 27 -7.64 13.12 -3.73
CA SER A 27 -6.76 13.85 -4.62
C SER A 27 -5.69 12.93 -5.21
N ASN A 28 -5.07 12.09 -4.39
CA ASN A 28 -4.09 11.11 -4.87
C ASN A 28 -4.73 10.01 -5.73
N GLN A 29 -5.91 9.51 -5.36
CA GLN A 29 -6.68 8.57 -6.18
C GLN A 29 -6.97 9.17 -7.56
N THR A 30 -7.47 10.40 -7.61
CA THR A 30 -7.81 11.10 -8.86
C THR A 30 -6.59 11.33 -9.72
N PHE A 31 -5.47 11.77 -9.12
CA PHE A 31 -4.21 11.92 -9.82
C PHE A 31 -3.77 10.58 -10.43
N SER A 32 -3.74 9.52 -9.63
CA SER A 32 -3.31 8.19 -10.09
C SER A 32 -4.20 7.64 -11.21
N LEU A 33 -5.52 7.81 -11.11
CA LEU A 33 -6.47 7.39 -12.15
C LEU A 33 -6.30 8.21 -13.44
N ASN A 34 -6.00 9.50 -13.35
CA ASN A 34 -5.75 10.31 -14.54
C ASN A 34 -4.47 9.86 -15.27
N GLU A 35 -3.42 9.53 -14.53
CA GLU A 35 -2.17 9.00 -15.11
C GLU A 35 -2.39 7.65 -15.81
N MET A 36 -3.33 6.83 -15.33
CA MET A 36 -3.67 5.54 -15.96
C MET A 36 -4.30 5.67 -17.35
N VAL A 37 -4.97 6.79 -17.65
CA VAL A 37 -5.72 7.00 -18.90
C VAL A 37 -4.99 7.99 -19.83
N SER A 38 -3.70 8.22 -19.60
CA SER A 38 -2.86 9.07 -20.45
C SER A 38 -2.68 8.49 -21.87
N TYR A 39 -2.15 9.30 -22.79
CA TYR A 39 -2.03 8.97 -24.23
C TYR A 39 -1.20 7.70 -24.50
N GLU A 40 -0.22 7.42 -23.63
CA GLU A 40 0.51 6.15 -23.57
C GLU A 40 0.33 5.55 -22.17
N PRO A 41 -0.75 4.78 -21.94
CA PRO A 41 -1.08 4.34 -20.60
C PRO A 41 0.03 3.39 -20.08
N PRO A 42 0.58 3.66 -18.89
CA PRO A 42 1.62 2.80 -18.33
C PRO A 42 1.08 1.44 -17.87
N PHE A 43 -0.25 1.31 -17.75
CA PHE A 43 -0.93 0.14 -17.22
C PHE A 43 -1.80 -0.57 -18.27
N HIS A 44 -1.78 -1.90 -18.24
CA HIS A 44 -2.69 -2.73 -19.01
C HIS A 44 -4.13 -2.62 -18.45
N ILE A 45 -5.15 -2.87 -19.29
CA ILE A 45 -6.56 -2.69 -18.90
C ILE A 45 -6.95 -3.49 -17.65
N GLU A 46 -6.45 -4.72 -17.51
CA GLU A 46 -6.68 -5.55 -16.32
C GLU A 46 -6.13 -4.91 -15.04
N SER A 47 -4.96 -4.27 -15.10
CA SER A 47 -4.38 -3.54 -13.98
C SER A 47 -5.22 -2.32 -13.60
N GLN A 48 -5.75 -1.61 -14.60
CA GLN A 48 -6.60 -0.44 -14.37
C GLN A 48 -7.89 -0.84 -13.65
N GLU A 49 -8.56 -1.89 -14.11
CA GLU A 49 -9.75 -2.45 -13.45
C GLU A 49 -9.48 -2.88 -12.00
N LEU A 50 -8.35 -3.55 -11.79
CA LEU A 50 -7.93 -3.98 -10.46
C LEU A 50 -7.64 -2.79 -9.53
N LEU A 51 -6.95 -1.76 -10.03
CA LEU A 51 -6.65 -0.54 -9.27
C LEU A 51 -7.91 0.24 -8.92
N MET A 52 -8.87 0.37 -9.85
CA MET A 52 -10.17 0.99 -9.55
C MET A 52 -10.90 0.26 -8.43
N SER A 53 -10.98 -1.07 -8.52
CA SER A 53 -11.59 -1.90 -7.49
C SER A 53 -10.89 -1.72 -6.13
N LEU A 54 -9.56 -1.69 -6.13
CA LEU A 54 -8.76 -1.44 -4.92
C LEU A 54 -9.05 -0.09 -4.28
N TYR A 55 -9.07 0.98 -5.06
CA TYR A 55 -9.34 2.31 -4.55
C TYR A 55 -10.71 2.41 -3.89
N ASP A 56 -11.74 1.80 -4.46
CA ASP A 56 -13.08 1.78 -3.88
C ASP A 56 -13.09 1.07 -2.52
N LYS A 57 -12.36 -0.05 -2.39
CA LYS A 57 -12.28 -0.81 -1.13
C LYS A 57 -11.49 -0.07 -0.06
N TRP A 58 -10.34 0.50 -0.42
CA TRP A 58 -9.53 1.32 0.49
C TRP A 58 -10.29 2.56 0.96
N PHE A 59 -11.00 3.21 0.04
CA PHE A 59 -11.78 4.39 0.36
C PHE A 59 -12.96 4.03 1.28
N SER A 60 -13.68 2.94 1.01
CA SER A 60 -14.74 2.44 1.90
C SER A 60 -14.19 2.15 3.30
N TRP A 61 -13.06 1.43 3.39
CA TRP A 61 -12.42 1.13 4.67
C TRP A 61 -12.05 2.41 5.43
N LEU A 62 -11.55 3.44 4.75
CA LEU A 62 -11.21 4.72 5.37
C LEU A 62 -12.45 5.45 5.90
N LEU A 63 -13.57 5.44 5.17
CA LEU A 63 -14.82 6.04 5.60
C LEU A 63 -15.46 5.30 6.78
N ASP A 64 -15.42 3.97 6.76
CA ASP A 64 -15.92 3.14 7.86
C ASP A 64 -15.12 3.42 9.14
N LEU A 65 -13.79 3.52 9.02
CA LEU A 65 -12.90 3.90 10.11
C LEU A 65 -13.20 5.31 10.65
N GLU A 66 -13.41 6.30 9.77
CA GLU A 66 -13.81 7.65 10.20
C GLU A 66 -15.10 7.61 11.00
N SER A 67 -16.10 6.89 10.48
CA SER A 67 -17.41 6.74 11.10
C SER A 67 -17.29 6.16 12.50
N GLU A 68 -16.57 5.04 12.66
CA GLU A 68 -16.34 4.39 13.96
C GLU A 68 -15.63 5.33 14.96
N LEU A 69 -14.54 5.96 14.53
CA LEU A 69 -13.74 6.83 15.38
C LEU A 69 -14.46 8.13 15.78
N SER A 70 -15.39 8.61 14.94
CA SER A 70 -16.18 9.81 15.24
C SER A 70 -17.15 9.64 16.43
N GLN A 71 -17.48 8.39 16.78
CA GLN A 71 -18.43 8.06 17.84
C GLN A 71 -17.78 7.91 19.21
N VAL A 72 -16.46 7.79 19.27
CA VAL A 72 -15.73 7.50 20.51
C VAL A 72 -14.90 8.70 20.97
N ASP A 73 -14.78 8.86 22.28
CA ASP A 73 -13.93 9.90 22.87
C ASP A 73 -12.47 9.41 23.05
N GLN A 74 -12.27 8.09 23.09
CA GLN A 74 -10.97 7.44 23.20
C GLN A 74 -10.98 6.08 22.47
N CYS A 75 -9.85 5.72 21.88
CA CYS A 75 -9.61 4.38 21.35
C CYS A 75 -9.22 3.47 22.51
N ASP A 76 -10.14 2.65 22.97
CA ASP A 76 -9.88 1.61 23.97
C ASP A 76 -9.47 0.27 23.30
N GLY A 77 -9.36 -0.80 24.10
CA GLY A 77 -9.03 -2.12 23.56
C GLY A 77 -10.08 -2.68 22.60
N THR A 78 -11.35 -2.33 22.80
CA THR A 78 -12.47 -2.79 21.97
C THR A 78 -12.43 -2.12 20.60
N VAL A 79 -12.27 -0.79 20.57
CA VAL A 79 -12.15 -0.01 19.33
C VAL A 79 -10.94 -0.48 18.53
N ARG A 80 -9.77 -0.64 19.16
CA ARG A 80 -8.58 -1.15 18.48
C ARG A 80 -8.78 -2.55 17.89
N GLN A 81 -9.49 -3.42 18.61
CA GLN A 81 -9.81 -4.76 18.09
C GLN A 81 -10.77 -4.69 16.91
N GLN A 82 -11.74 -3.77 16.90
CA GLN A 82 -12.64 -3.55 15.76
C GLN A 82 -11.88 -3.06 14.53
N ILE A 83 -10.99 -2.08 14.68
CA ILE A 83 -10.12 -1.59 13.60
C ILE A 83 -9.31 -2.75 13.02
N LYS A 84 -8.68 -3.56 13.87
CA LYS A 84 -7.94 -4.74 13.43
C LYS A 84 -8.82 -5.72 12.63
N ILE A 85 -10.02 -6.03 13.13
CA ILE A 85 -10.97 -6.92 12.44
C ILE A 85 -11.37 -6.32 11.08
N ALA A 86 -11.68 -5.02 11.02
CA ALA A 86 -12.04 -4.35 9.77
C ALA A 86 -10.90 -4.40 8.74
N THR A 87 -9.65 -4.20 9.19
CA THR A 87 -8.46 -4.32 8.33
C THR A 87 -8.20 -5.75 7.87
N GLU A 88 -8.42 -6.75 8.73
CA GLU A 88 -8.36 -8.17 8.33
C GLU A 88 -9.50 -8.55 7.35
N GLN A 89 -10.69 -7.99 7.53
CA GLN A 89 -11.82 -8.19 6.61
C GLN A 89 -11.56 -7.57 5.23
N LEU A 90 -10.91 -6.40 5.17
CA LEU A 90 -10.43 -5.82 3.90
C LEU A 90 -9.54 -6.84 3.18
N LYS A 91 -8.55 -7.41 3.86
CA LYS A 91 -7.68 -8.45 3.28
C LYS A 91 -8.46 -9.66 2.76
N ASN A 92 -9.39 -10.19 3.56
CA ASN A 92 -10.16 -11.37 3.19
C ASN A 92 -11.09 -11.11 2.00
N THR A 93 -11.71 -9.92 1.95
CA THR A 93 -12.57 -9.51 0.84
C THR A 93 -11.77 -9.48 -0.47
N LEU A 94 -10.61 -8.81 -0.47
CA LEU A 94 -9.74 -8.72 -1.64
C LEU A 94 -9.27 -10.10 -2.11
N LEU A 95 -8.89 -10.97 -1.18
CA LEU A 95 -8.53 -12.36 -1.49
C LEU A 95 -9.68 -13.12 -2.16
N SER A 96 -10.89 -13.00 -1.62
CA SER A 96 -12.05 -13.72 -2.16
C SER A 96 -12.48 -13.25 -3.55
N GLU A 97 -12.41 -11.94 -3.82
CA GLU A 97 -12.80 -11.36 -5.10
C GLU A 97 -11.84 -11.75 -6.23
N TRP A 98 -10.57 -12.01 -5.91
CA TRP A 98 -9.55 -12.28 -6.93
C TRP A 98 -9.10 -13.72 -7.04
N GLN A 99 -9.54 -14.61 -6.14
CA GLN A 99 -9.31 -16.06 -6.27
C GLN A 99 -9.87 -16.66 -7.57
N VAL A 100 -10.79 -15.98 -8.25
CA VAL A 100 -11.40 -16.44 -9.51
C VAL A 100 -10.52 -16.14 -10.74
N LYS A 101 -9.51 -15.27 -10.62
CA LYS A 101 -8.66 -14.83 -11.74
C LYS A 101 -7.36 -15.64 -11.79
N THR A 102 -7.03 -16.18 -12.96
CA THR A 102 -5.93 -17.15 -13.14
C THR A 102 -4.82 -16.69 -14.10
N SER A 103 -4.85 -15.45 -14.59
CA SER A 103 -3.77 -14.96 -15.47
C SER A 103 -2.44 -14.89 -14.70
N ALA A 104 -1.31 -15.11 -15.40
CA ALA A 104 0.02 -15.07 -14.80
C ALA A 104 0.28 -13.74 -14.08
N GLN A 105 -0.21 -12.64 -14.66
CA GLN A 105 -0.22 -11.31 -14.05
C GLN A 105 -0.95 -11.29 -12.70
N HIS A 106 -2.17 -11.84 -12.62
CA HIS A 106 -2.94 -11.89 -11.38
C HIS A 106 -2.25 -12.74 -10.31
N LEU A 107 -1.67 -13.88 -10.68
CA LEU A 107 -0.96 -14.75 -9.73
C LEU A 107 0.30 -14.07 -9.18
N LEU A 108 1.07 -13.42 -10.06
CA LEU A 108 2.27 -12.68 -9.66
C LEU A 108 1.90 -11.51 -8.75
N TRP A 109 0.90 -10.72 -9.15
CA TRP A 109 0.32 -9.63 -8.38
C TRP A 109 -0.11 -10.06 -6.99
N GLN A 110 -0.95 -11.10 -6.89
CA GLN A 110 -1.45 -11.58 -5.60
C GLN A 110 -0.31 -11.91 -4.65
N ARG A 111 0.73 -12.61 -5.15
CA ARG A 111 1.87 -13.00 -4.33
C ARG A 111 2.60 -11.79 -3.72
N VAL A 112 2.89 -10.77 -4.52
CA VAL A 112 3.62 -9.59 -4.05
C VAL A 112 2.73 -8.64 -3.24
N TYR A 113 1.47 -8.49 -3.62
CA TYR A 113 0.50 -7.64 -2.93
C TYR A 113 0.20 -8.15 -1.54
N LEU A 114 0.02 -9.46 -1.37
CA LEU A 114 -0.31 -10.03 -0.06
C LEU A 114 0.81 -9.81 0.97
N ASN A 115 2.07 -9.83 0.55
CA ASN A 115 3.19 -9.51 1.43
C ASN A 115 3.12 -8.05 1.93
N ALA A 116 2.83 -7.11 1.03
CA ALA A 116 2.67 -5.70 1.39
C ALA A 116 1.42 -5.47 2.26
N LEU A 117 0.31 -6.14 1.93
CA LEU A 117 -0.93 -6.05 2.70
C LEU A 117 -0.77 -6.63 4.11
N ASP A 118 0.00 -7.70 4.28
CA ASP A 118 0.32 -8.25 5.60
C ASP A 118 1.17 -7.29 6.44
N ALA A 119 2.09 -6.56 5.81
CA ALA A 119 2.82 -5.49 6.48
C ALA A 119 1.90 -4.34 6.92
N PHE A 120 0.96 -3.94 6.06
CA PHE A 120 -0.06 -2.93 6.36
C PHE A 120 -0.95 -3.38 7.53
N VAL A 121 -1.54 -4.57 7.48
CA VAL A 121 -2.38 -5.14 8.56
C VAL A 121 -1.60 -5.18 9.88
N SER A 122 -0.32 -5.55 9.83
CA SER A 122 0.56 -5.58 11.01
C SER A 122 0.81 -4.19 11.58
N GLN A 123 1.00 -3.17 10.74
CA GLN A 123 1.16 -1.77 11.15
C GLN A 123 -0.08 -1.23 11.85
N ILE A 124 -1.26 -1.49 11.29
CA ILE A 124 -2.53 -1.06 11.88
C ILE A 124 -2.81 -1.79 13.20
N SER A 125 -2.47 -3.07 13.27
CA SER A 125 -2.63 -3.87 14.50
C SER A 125 -1.73 -3.42 15.66
N ALA A 126 -0.65 -2.67 15.37
CA ALA A 126 0.29 -2.18 16.36
C ALA A 126 -0.08 -0.81 16.96
N ILE A 127 -1.19 -0.21 16.52
CA ILE A 127 -1.66 1.09 17.02
C ILE A 127 -1.94 1.01 18.53
N SER A 128 -1.31 1.89 19.29
CA SER A 128 -1.46 1.97 20.75
C SER A 128 -1.99 3.33 21.22
N GLN A 129 -2.15 4.28 20.31
CA GLN A 129 -2.55 5.64 20.62
C GLN A 129 -4.01 5.66 21.14
N PRO A 130 -4.30 6.43 22.19
CA PRO A 130 -5.64 6.51 22.76
C PRO A 130 -6.54 7.55 22.07
N ASP A 131 -5.95 8.47 21.31
CA ASP A 131 -6.64 9.59 20.71
C ASP A 131 -7.18 9.24 19.31
N PRO A 132 -8.50 9.33 19.05
CA PRO A 132 -9.10 8.96 17.77
C PRO A 132 -8.54 9.74 16.57
N GLU A 133 -8.22 11.02 16.75
CA GLU A 133 -7.67 11.85 15.68
C GLU A 133 -6.28 11.38 15.27
N THR A 134 -5.43 11.07 16.24
CA THR A 134 -4.09 10.50 16.02
C THR A 134 -4.18 9.13 15.37
N VAL A 135 -5.10 8.26 15.82
CA VAL A 135 -5.32 6.93 15.24
C VAL A 135 -5.78 7.03 13.80
N PHE A 136 -6.77 7.89 13.49
CA PHE A 136 -7.26 8.08 12.13
C PHE A 136 -6.15 8.61 11.21
N SER A 137 -5.42 9.63 11.65
CA SER A 137 -4.33 10.23 10.86
C SER A 137 -3.26 9.20 10.53
N TYR A 138 -2.85 8.39 11.52
CA TYR A 138 -1.89 7.31 11.29
C TYR A 138 -2.41 6.28 10.28
N CYS A 139 -3.65 5.81 10.45
CA CYS A 139 -4.27 4.87 9.52
C CYS A 139 -4.34 5.43 8.09
N ALA A 140 -4.75 6.69 7.93
CA ALA A 140 -4.85 7.35 6.64
C ALA A 140 -3.48 7.52 5.97
N GLU A 141 -2.45 7.89 6.73
CA GLU A 141 -1.08 8.00 6.25
C GLU A 141 -0.52 6.64 5.81
N GLN A 142 -0.71 5.59 6.62
CA GLN A 142 -0.28 4.24 6.26
C GLN A 142 -1.01 3.73 5.01
N LEU A 143 -2.31 4.01 4.88
CA LEU A 143 -3.10 3.63 3.71
C LEU A 143 -2.60 4.36 2.45
N LEU A 144 -2.28 5.64 2.55
CA LEU A 144 -1.78 6.43 1.43
C LEU A 144 -0.42 5.91 0.95
N GLY A 145 0.50 5.60 1.87
CA GLY A 145 1.78 4.98 1.54
C GLY A 145 1.61 3.60 0.89
N PHE A 146 0.74 2.76 1.45
CA PHE A 146 0.42 1.44 0.92
C PHE A 146 -0.20 1.49 -0.48
N MET A 147 -1.06 2.48 -0.73
CA MET A 147 -1.69 2.75 -2.02
C MET A 147 -0.65 3.12 -3.08
N GLN A 148 0.28 4.04 -2.75
CA GLN A 148 1.37 4.43 -3.65
C GLN A 148 2.31 3.26 -3.93
N HIS A 149 2.65 2.47 -2.90
CA HIS A 149 3.43 1.25 -3.03
C HIS A 149 2.78 0.27 -4.01
N THR A 150 1.48 0.04 -3.84
CA THR A 150 0.68 -0.83 -4.71
C THR A 150 0.72 -0.37 -6.17
N LEU A 151 0.59 0.93 -6.42
CA LEU A 151 0.67 1.47 -7.78
C LEU A 151 2.00 1.15 -8.46
N LEU A 152 3.11 1.26 -7.71
CA LEU A 152 4.43 0.90 -8.21
C LEU A 152 4.57 -0.60 -8.50
N ILE A 153 4.06 -1.46 -7.61
CA ILE A 153 4.01 -2.91 -7.83
C ILE A 153 3.27 -3.24 -9.13
N MET A 154 2.12 -2.61 -9.37
CA MET A 154 1.33 -2.85 -10.58
C MET A 154 2.08 -2.42 -11.84
N HIS A 155 2.81 -1.31 -11.76
CA HIS A 155 3.62 -0.81 -12.88
C HIS A 155 4.81 -1.72 -13.19
N GLU A 156 5.46 -2.25 -12.16
CA GLU A 156 6.52 -3.27 -12.28
C GLU A 156 5.98 -4.50 -13.03
N ILE A 157 4.83 -5.03 -12.58
CA ILE A 157 4.22 -6.23 -13.17
C ILE A 157 3.79 -5.99 -14.61
N ASP A 158 3.16 -4.85 -14.92
CA ASP A 158 2.79 -4.54 -16.30
C ASP A 158 4.01 -4.39 -17.21
N THR A 159 5.10 -3.83 -16.70
CA THR A 159 6.35 -3.76 -17.46
C THR A 159 6.90 -5.16 -17.74
N ILE A 160 6.85 -6.05 -16.76
CA ILE A 160 7.34 -7.43 -16.88
C ILE A 160 6.48 -8.24 -17.85
N VAL A 161 5.17 -8.24 -17.67
CA VAL A 161 4.26 -9.16 -18.38
C VAL A 161 3.82 -8.61 -19.73
N ASN A 162 3.52 -7.31 -19.80
CA ASN A 162 2.85 -6.71 -20.96
C ASN A 162 3.81 -5.88 -21.83
N GLN A 163 5.05 -5.62 -21.38
CA GLN A 163 6.01 -4.77 -22.07
C GLN A 163 7.40 -5.43 -22.17
N PRO A 164 7.54 -6.62 -22.79
CA PRO A 164 8.77 -7.42 -22.76
C PRO A 164 9.98 -6.73 -23.41
N ASN A 165 9.77 -5.70 -24.22
CA ASN A 165 10.84 -4.91 -24.84
C ASN A 165 11.38 -3.79 -23.94
N LYS A 166 10.74 -3.54 -22.78
CA LYS A 166 11.21 -2.55 -21.81
C LYS A 166 12.10 -3.20 -20.78
N ARG A 167 13.05 -2.42 -20.28
CA ARG A 167 13.92 -2.82 -19.18
C ARG A 167 13.08 -3.11 -17.93
N HIS A 168 13.25 -4.28 -17.35
CA HIS A 168 12.61 -4.65 -16.10
C HIS A 168 13.19 -3.87 -14.94
N PHE A 169 12.37 -3.55 -13.95
CA PHE A 169 12.82 -2.82 -12.78
C PHE A 169 12.07 -3.27 -11.53
N VAL A 170 12.68 -2.98 -10.39
CA VAL A 170 12.03 -2.99 -9.09
C VAL A 170 12.17 -1.60 -8.47
N SER A 171 11.10 -1.10 -7.90
CA SER A 171 11.04 0.22 -7.27
C SER A 171 11.38 0.15 -5.79
N LEU A 172 12.14 1.14 -5.36
CA LEU A 172 12.31 1.54 -3.97
C LEU A 172 11.40 2.72 -3.69
N ASP A 173 10.65 2.62 -2.60
CA ASP A 173 9.72 3.64 -2.14
C ASP A 173 9.77 3.83 -0.62
N ASP A 174 9.18 4.94 -0.15
CA ASP A 174 9.18 5.29 1.26
C ASP A 174 8.44 4.24 2.12
N TYR A 175 7.35 3.68 1.58
CA TYR A 175 6.56 2.66 2.28
C TYR A 175 7.37 1.39 2.54
N GLY A 176 8.02 0.83 1.51
CA GLY A 176 8.87 -0.35 1.66
C GLY A 176 10.02 -0.13 2.65
N CYS A 177 10.67 1.04 2.60
CA CYS A 177 11.74 1.39 3.52
C CYS A 177 11.23 1.59 4.96
N ALA A 178 10.04 2.18 5.14
CA ALA A 178 9.42 2.32 6.46
C ALA A 178 9.06 0.96 7.07
N VAL A 179 8.47 0.06 6.27
CA VAL A 179 8.18 -1.33 6.69
C VAL A 179 9.45 -2.06 7.09
N TYR A 180 10.55 -1.92 6.32
CA TYR A 180 11.83 -2.54 6.68
C TYR A 180 12.34 -2.05 8.04
N ARG A 181 12.38 -0.73 8.25
CA ARG A 181 12.86 -0.14 9.51
C ARG A 181 12.01 -0.55 10.72
N GLN A 182 10.69 -0.63 10.54
CA GLN A 182 9.75 -0.87 11.64
C GLN A 182 9.54 -2.36 11.94
N GLN A 183 9.55 -3.20 10.92
CA GLN A 183 9.17 -4.62 11.02
C GLN A 183 10.30 -5.58 10.65
N GLY A 184 11.43 -5.09 10.13
CA GLY A 184 12.52 -5.92 9.59
C GLY A 184 12.14 -6.69 8.32
N LYS A 185 11.03 -6.33 7.66
CA LYS A 185 10.53 -7.01 6.46
C LYS A 185 11.00 -6.29 5.21
N ASP A 186 11.87 -6.92 4.43
CA ASP A 186 12.27 -6.41 3.12
C ASP A 186 11.24 -6.80 2.06
N LEU A 187 10.26 -5.92 1.86
CA LEU A 187 9.24 -6.12 0.84
C LEU A 187 9.84 -6.12 -0.57
N VAL A 188 10.87 -5.30 -0.83
CA VAL A 188 11.38 -5.06 -2.19
C VAL A 188 12.19 -6.26 -2.67
N SER A 189 13.08 -6.80 -1.82
CA SER A 189 13.79 -8.04 -2.11
C SER A 189 12.83 -9.22 -2.31
N ALA A 190 11.78 -9.32 -1.48
CA ALA A 190 10.77 -10.35 -1.62
C ALA A 190 9.99 -10.25 -2.95
N ARG A 191 9.67 -9.03 -3.40
CA ARG A 191 9.06 -8.81 -4.73
C ARG A 191 10.00 -9.22 -5.86
N LEU A 192 11.25 -8.76 -5.83
CA LEU A 192 12.23 -9.09 -6.86
C LEU A 192 12.42 -10.61 -6.98
N GLN A 193 12.53 -11.32 -5.87
CA GLN A 193 12.59 -12.80 -5.87
C GLN A 193 11.33 -13.43 -6.46
N ALA A 194 10.15 -12.90 -6.13
CA ALA A 194 8.89 -13.39 -6.70
C ALA A 194 8.83 -13.17 -8.23
N TYR A 195 9.31 -12.03 -8.73
CA TYR A 195 9.39 -11.79 -10.17
C TYR A 195 10.32 -12.77 -10.86
N ARG A 196 11.53 -12.94 -10.35
CA ARG A 196 12.53 -13.84 -10.95
C ARG A 196 12.13 -15.31 -10.93
N HIS A 197 11.31 -15.74 -9.98
CA HIS A 197 10.81 -17.11 -9.93
C HIS A 197 9.69 -17.39 -10.95
N ASN A 198 8.99 -16.36 -11.42
CA ASN A 198 7.84 -16.50 -12.33
C ASN A 198 8.13 -16.13 -13.79
N ILE A 199 9.27 -15.50 -14.06
CA ILE A 199 9.73 -15.19 -15.42
C ILE A 199 10.58 -16.37 -15.90
N GLU A 200 10.25 -16.94 -17.06
CA GLU A 200 11.09 -17.96 -17.69
C GLU A 200 12.49 -17.39 -17.96
N ILE A 201 13.52 -18.17 -17.62
CA ILE A 201 14.93 -17.75 -17.54
C ILE A 201 15.43 -17.03 -18.81
N ASP A 202 14.90 -17.38 -19.98
CA ASP A 202 15.28 -16.83 -21.28
C ASP A 202 14.81 -15.38 -21.53
N GLN A 203 13.99 -14.81 -20.64
CA GLN A 203 13.47 -13.43 -20.71
C GLN A 203 14.08 -12.48 -19.67
N LEU A 204 15.10 -12.92 -18.91
CA LEU A 204 15.78 -12.06 -17.94
C LEU A 204 16.66 -11.02 -18.64
N GLY A 205 16.03 -9.94 -19.11
CA GLY A 205 16.74 -8.71 -19.47
C GLY A 205 17.44 -8.09 -18.26
N GLU A 206 18.23 -7.04 -18.50
CA GLU A 206 18.87 -6.29 -17.42
C GLU A 206 17.83 -5.70 -16.47
N TRP A 207 17.98 -5.97 -15.18
CA TRP A 207 17.15 -5.37 -14.13
C TRP A 207 17.72 -4.02 -13.69
N GLU A 208 16.82 -3.13 -13.29
CA GLU A 208 17.13 -1.80 -12.76
C GLU A 208 16.47 -1.62 -11.39
N VAL A 209 17.15 -0.92 -10.48
CA VAL A 209 16.52 -0.43 -9.24
C VAL A 209 16.14 1.04 -9.46
N LYS A 210 14.83 1.34 -9.37
CA LYS A 210 14.32 2.70 -9.52
C LYS A 210 14.02 3.33 -8.18
N HIS A 211 14.49 4.56 -7.99
CA HIS A 211 14.19 5.39 -6.82
C HIS A 211 13.17 6.44 -7.23
N TYR A 212 11.96 6.38 -6.66
CA TYR A 212 10.90 7.32 -7.03
C TYR A 212 10.85 8.58 -6.15
N ASN A 213 11.51 8.58 -4.99
CA ASN A 213 11.66 9.73 -4.09
C ASN A 213 13.13 9.86 -3.61
N ASN A 214 13.46 10.96 -2.92
CA ASN A 214 14.73 11.12 -2.18
C ASN A 214 14.72 10.23 -0.92
N ILE A 215 14.66 8.92 -1.14
CA ILE A 215 14.49 7.92 -0.10
C ILE A 215 15.85 7.63 0.50
N ASP A 216 15.95 7.77 1.81
CA ASP A 216 17.07 7.19 2.56
C ASP A 216 16.85 5.67 2.57
N VAL A 217 17.68 4.93 1.83
CA VAL A 217 17.56 3.47 1.70
C VAL A 217 18.53 2.83 2.68
N PRO A 218 18.08 1.91 3.56
CA PRO A 218 18.98 1.19 4.44
C PRO A 218 20.09 0.46 3.68
N ASN A 219 21.35 0.63 4.09
CA ASN A 219 22.52 0.07 3.39
C ASN A 219 22.45 -1.46 3.24
N ASP A 220 21.94 -2.15 4.26
CA ASP A 220 21.73 -3.60 4.26
C ASP A 220 20.67 -4.04 3.25
N MET A 221 19.58 -3.27 3.10
CA MET A 221 18.58 -3.49 2.05
C MET A 221 19.19 -3.29 0.65
N HIS A 222 20.02 -2.26 0.47
CA HIS A 222 20.75 -2.05 -0.79
C HIS A 222 21.70 -3.23 -1.10
N CYS A 223 22.42 -3.73 -0.10
CA CYS A 223 23.29 -4.90 -0.27
C CYS A 223 22.51 -6.17 -0.61
N GLN A 224 21.33 -6.38 0.00
CA GLN A 224 20.47 -7.53 -0.31
C GLN A 224 19.93 -7.47 -1.74
N LEU A 225 19.45 -6.30 -2.16
CA LEU A 225 18.97 -6.10 -3.54
C LEU A 225 20.08 -6.33 -4.56
N GLN A 226 21.26 -5.75 -4.33
CA GLN A 226 22.41 -5.97 -5.21
C GLN A 226 22.80 -7.45 -5.27
N SER A 227 22.83 -8.14 -4.12
CA SER A 227 23.11 -9.58 -4.08
C SER A 227 22.09 -10.40 -4.86
N ILE A 228 20.80 -10.03 -4.83
CA ILE A 228 19.78 -10.72 -5.63
C ILE A 228 19.99 -10.41 -7.11
N LEU A 229 20.34 -9.19 -7.50
CA LEU A 229 20.59 -8.83 -8.90
C LEU A 229 21.85 -9.50 -9.47
N ASP A 230 22.90 -9.63 -8.64
CA ASP A 230 24.19 -10.23 -9.01
C ASP A 230 24.13 -11.75 -9.13
N GLN A 231 23.13 -12.39 -8.52
CA GLN A 231 22.82 -13.79 -8.79
C GLN A 231 22.32 -13.87 -10.24
N GLN A 232 23.21 -14.01 -11.22
CA GLN A 232 22.80 -14.35 -12.58
C GLN A 232 21.98 -15.65 -12.55
N PRO A 233 20.97 -15.80 -13.43
CA PRO A 233 20.28 -17.09 -13.55
C PRO A 233 21.25 -18.24 -13.83
#